data_AF-A0A151QYJ2-F1
#
_entry.id   AF-A0A151QYJ2-F1
#
_cell.length_a   1.000
_cell.length_b   1.000
_cell.length_c   1.000
_cell.angle_alpha   90.00
_cell.angle_beta   90.00
_cell.angle_gamma   90.00
#
_symmetry.space_group_name_H-M   'P 1'
#
loop_
_entity.id
_entity.type
_entity.pdbx_description
1 polymer ?
#
loop_
_entity_poly.entity_id
_entity_poly.type
_entity_poly.pdbx_seq_one_letter_code
_entity_poly.pdbx_strand_id
1 'polypeptide(L)'
;MGPFPISFGFSYILLAVDYVSKWVEAKATRTNNARVVVDFFRSNIFCRFRVPKTIVSDQGTHFCNRSMQSLLRKYGVVHRISTAYHPQTNGQAKISNR
;
A
#
# COMPACT_ATOMS: atom_id res chain seq x y z
N MET A 1 1.63 -3.90 -7.15
CA MET A 1 2.60 -4.31 -8.19
C MET A 1 1.99 -5.41 -9.03
N GLY A 2 2.34 -5.52 -10.30
CA GLY A 2 1.76 -6.47 -11.27
C GLY A 2 1.15 -5.77 -12.50
N PRO A 3 0.53 -6.53 -13.42
CA PRO A 3 0.22 -7.96 -13.30
C PRO A 3 1.47 -8.86 -13.46
N PHE A 4 1.60 -9.86 -12.59
CA PHE A 4 2.57 -10.95 -12.65
C PHE A 4 1.95 -12.19 -13.33
N PRO A 5 2.75 -13.19 -13.77
CA PRO A 5 2.23 -14.49 -14.15
C PRO A 5 1.31 -15.06 -13.06
N ILE A 6 0.14 -15.54 -13.47
CA ILE A 6 -0.89 -15.98 -12.53
C ILE A 6 -0.38 -17.21 -11.76
N SER A 7 -0.39 -17.13 -10.43
CA SER A 7 -0.09 -18.24 -9.53
C SER A 7 -1.27 -18.42 -8.57
N PHE A 8 -1.91 -19.59 -8.59
CA PHE A 8 -3.12 -19.90 -7.80
C PHE A 8 -4.25 -18.85 -7.92
N GLY A 9 -4.35 -18.20 -9.09
CA GLY A 9 -5.32 -17.14 -9.37
C GLY A 9 -4.95 -15.76 -8.84
N PHE A 10 -3.73 -15.57 -8.31
CA PHE A 10 -3.20 -14.29 -7.87
C PHE A 10 -2.22 -13.72 -8.92
N SER A 11 -2.34 -12.43 -9.21
CA SER A 11 -1.54 -11.73 -10.23
C SER A 11 -0.98 -10.39 -9.75
N TYR A 12 -1.34 -9.94 -8.56
CA TYR A 12 -0.87 -8.67 -8.00
C TYR A 12 -0.28 -8.89 -6.62
N ILE A 13 0.70 -8.06 -6.26
CA ILE A 13 1.26 -8.01 -4.91
C ILE A 13 1.03 -6.60 -4.36
N LEU A 14 0.39 -6.52 -3.20
CA LEU A 14 0.38 -5.31 -2.37
C LEU A 14 1.58 -5.38 -1.43
N LEU A 15 2.33 -4.29 -1.37
CA LEU A 15 3.57 -4.20 -0.60
C LEU A 15 3.52 -2.93 0.24
N ALA A 16 3.84 -3.05 1.51
CA ALA A 16 4.10 -1.93 2.40
C ALA A 16 5.48 -2.12 3.05
N VAL A 17 6.22 -1.03 3.17
CA VAL A 17 7.55 -1.04 3.78
C VAL A 17 7.54 -0.03 4.92
N ASP A 18 7.89 -0.48 6.11
CA ASP A 18 8.13 0.43 7.23
C ASP A 18 9.39 1.25 6.98
N TYR A 19 9.28 2.56 7.12
CA TYR A 19 10.34 3.47 6.72
C TYR A 19 11.60 3.35 7.59
N VAL A 20 11.43 3.05 8.88
CA VAL A 20 12.52 3.03 9.86
C VAL A 20 13.16 1.66 9.92
N SER A 21 12.38 0.63 10.26
CA SER A 21 12.86 -0.75 10.44
C SER A 21 13.17 -1.46 9.13
N LYS A 22 12.72 -0.91 7.99
CA LYS A 22 12.77 -1.56 6.67
C LYS A 22 11.96 -2.86 6.61
N TRP A 23 11.09 -3.09 7.59
CA TRP A 23 10.22 -4.26 7.60
C TRP A 23 9.26 -4.23 6.40
N VAL A 24 9.10 -5.38 5.75
CA VAL A 24 8.27 -5.52 4.55
C VAL A 24 7.04 -6.37 4.88
N GLU A 25 5.85 -5.83 4.61
CA GLU A 25 4.59 -6.58 4.63
C GLU A 25 4.08 -6.71 3.20
N ALA A 26 3.90 -7.94 2.73
CA ALA A 26 3.45 -8.24 1.37
C ALA A 26 2.20 -9.13 1.39
N LYS A 27 1.28 -8.90 0.45
CA LYS A 27 0.09 -9.73 0.26
C LYS A 27 -0.17 -9.96 -1.22
N ALA A 28 -0.29 -11.23 -1.61
CA ALA A 28 -0.76 -11.62 -2.93
C ALA A 28 -2.27 -11.32 -3.07
N THR A 29 -2.66 -10.74 -4.20
CA THR A 29 -4.02 -10.29 -4.49
C THR A 29 -4.41 -10.65 -5.92
N ARG A 30 -5.69 -11.00 -6.12
CA ARG A 30 -6.24 -11.33 -7.44
C ARG A 30 -6.54 -10.09 -8.27
N THR A 31 -6.80 -8.96 -7.60
CA THR A 31 -7.12 -7.67 -8.20
C THR A 31 -6.43 -6.56 -7.40
N ASN A 32 -6.22 -5.41 -8.03
CA ASN A 32 -5.70 -4.19 -7.42
C ASN A 32 -6.81 -3.21 -7.01
N ASN A 33 -8.02 -3.70 -6.71
CA ASN A 33 -9.16 -2.84 -6.42
C ASN A 33 -9.03 -2.11 -5.07
N ALA A 34 -9.68 -0.95 -4.96
CA ALA A 34 -9.70 -0.12 -3.75
C ALA A 34 -10.11 -0.89 -2.48
N ARG A 35 -11.10 -1.80 -2.58
CA ARG A 35 -11.54 -2.64 -1.46
C ARG A 35 -10.42 -3.52 -0.92
N VAL A 36 -9.68 -4.17 -1.82
CA VAL A 36 -8.56 -5.06 -1.47
C VAL A 36 -7.45 -4.28 -0.76
N VAL A 37 -7.19 -3.04 -1.23
CA VAL A 37 -6.22 -2.14 -0.60
C VAL A 37 -6.66 -1.74 0.81
N VAL A 38 -7.92 -1.31 0.98
CA VAL A 38 -8.48 -0.95 2.31
C VAL A 38 -8.41 -2.12 3.28
N ASP A 39 -8.77 -3.33 2.84
CA ASP A 39 -8.70 -4.53 3.66
C ASP A 39 -7.26 -4.90 4.03
N PHE A 40 -6.30 -4.69 3.13
CA PHE A 40 -4.88 -4.84 3.43
C PHE A 40 -4.44 -3.86 4.53
N PHE A 41 -4.75 -2.57 4.42
CA PHE A 41 -4.38 -1.62 5.48
C PHE A 41 -5.01 -1.96 6.82
N ARG A 42 -6.28 -2.35 6.85
CA ARG A 42 -6.97 -2.71 8.09
C ARG A 42 -6.37 -3.97 8.72
N SER A 43 -6.31 -5.06 7.97
CA SER A 43 -5.99 -6.38 8.52
C SER A 43 -4.49 -6.65 8.62
N ASN A 44 -3.70 -6.17 7.65
CA ASN A 44 -2.27 -6.47 7.57
C ASN A 44 -1.41 -5.37 8.21
N ILE A 45 -1.85 -4.11 8.19
CA ILE A 45 -1.07 -3.00 8.75
C ILE A 45 -1.58 -2.61 10.14
N PHE A 46 -2.81 -2.11 10.25
CA PHE A 46 -3.32 -1.51 11.47
C PHE A 46 -3.48 -2.52 12.60
N CYS A 47 -4.03 -3.71 12.31
CA CYS A 47 -4.21 -4.75 13.32
C CYS A 47 -2.88 -5.37 13.79
N ARG A 48 -1.87 -5.48 12.92
CA ARG A 48 -0.61 -6.18 13.23
C ARG A 48 0.46 -5.26 13.81
N PHE A 49 0.62 -4.07 13.21
CA PHE A 49 1.75 -3.16 13.48
C PHE A 49 1.32 -1.84 14.11
N ARG A 50 0.03 -1.71 14.46
CA ARG A 50 -0.64 -0.48 14.88
C ARG A 50 -0.86 0.51 13.74
N VAL A 51 -1.55 1.60 14.07
CA VAL A 51 -1.90 2.66 13.12
C VAL A 51 -0.66 3.56 12.89
N PRO A 52 -0.15 3.66 11.66
CA PRO A 52 0.97 4.54 11.34
C PRO A 52 0.52 6.01 11.38
N LYS A 53 1.45 6.93 11.70
CA LYS A 53 1.18 8.38 11.65
C LYS A 53 0.98 8.89 10.23
N THR A 54 1.76 8.34 9.29
CA THR A 54 1.78 8.77 7.88
C THR A 54 1.89 7.56 6.97
N ILE A 55 1.12 7.55 5.88
CA ILE A 55 1.27 6.61 4.77
C ILE A 55 1.71 7.38 3.54
N VAL A 56 2.70 6.84 2.83
CA VAL A 56 3.14 7.35 1.54
C VAL A 56 2.75 6.34 0.46
N SER A 57 2.04 6.78 -0.58
CA SER A 57 1.72 5.94 -1.75
C SER A 57 1.93 6.70 -3.05
N ASP A 58 1.92 5.99 -4.17
CA ASP A 58 1.82 6.62 -5.48
C ASP A 58 0.40 7.15 -5.77
N GLN A 59 0.26 7.80 -6.93
CA GLN A 59 -1.01 8.32 -7.45
C GLN A 59 -1.94 7.23 -8.01
N GLY A 60 -1.69 5.95 -7.72
CA GLY A 60 -2.57 4.87 -8.13
C GLY A 60 -3.99 5.08 -7.62
N THR A 61 -4.98 4.96 -8.51
CA THR A 61 -6.41 5.14 -8.19
C THR A 61 -6.89 4.22 -7.07
N HIS A 62 -6.25 3.05 -6.92
CA HIS A 62 -6.50 2.10 -5.86
C HIS A 62 -6.02 2.55 -4.47
N PHE A 63 -5.09 3.50 -4.40
CA PHE A 63 -4.73 4.21 -3.17
C PHE A 63 -5.46 5.55 -3.03
N CYS A 64 -5.72 6.24 -4.15
CA CYS A 64 -6.34 7.55 -4.20
C CYS A 64 -7.87 7.47 -4.42
N ASN A 65 -8.59 6.87 -3.46
CA ASN A 65 -10.06 6.75 -3.51
C ASN A 65 -10.74 7.17 -2.21
N ARG A 66 -12.06 7.42 -2.28
CA ARG A 66 -12.87 7.88 -1.13
C ARG A 66 -12.85 6.89 0.04
N SER A 67 -12.86 5.59 -0.21
CA SER A 67 -12.85 4.57 0.84
C SER A 67 -11.54 4.60 1.63
N MET A 68 -10.41 4.70 0.91
CA MET A 68 -9.09 4.84 1.51
C MET A 68 -8.97 6.14 2.29
N GLN A 69 -9.36 7.28 1.70
CA GLN A 69 -9.36 8.56 2.42
C GLN A 69 -10.21 8.53 3.69
N SER A 70 -11.39 7.92 3.63
CA SER A 70 -12.26 7.80 4.80
C SER A 70 -11.68 6.90 5.88
N LEU A 71 -11.01 5.80 5.50
CA LEU A 71 -10.29 4.93 6.42
C LEU A 71 -9.18 5.71 7.13
N LEU A 72 -8.31 6.38 6.35
CA LEU A 72 -7.17 7.11 6.92
C LEU A 72 -7.63 8.25 7.83
N ARG A 73 -8.65 9.01 7.42
CA ARG A 73 -9.25 10.06 8.26
C ARG A 73 -9.80 9.51 9.57
N LYS A 74 -10.49 8.37 9.54
CA LYS A 74 -11.05 7.72 10.74
C LYS A 74 -9.96 7.37 11.76
N TYR A 75 -8.79 6.97 11.29
CA TYR A 75 -7.67 6.57 12.13
C TYR A 75 -6.64 7.69 12.34
N GLY A 76 -6.90 8.92 11.89
CA GLY A 76 -6.00 10.05 12.06
C GLY A 76 -4.68 9.93 11.28
N VAL A 77 -4.65 9.13 10.21
CA VAL A 77 -3.45 8.88 9.41
C VAL A 77 -3.31 9.93 8.33
N VAL A 78 -2.13 10.54 8.22
CA VAL A 78 -1.81 11.48 7.15
C VAL A 78 -1.44 10.71 5.89
N HIS A 79 -2.19 10.92 4.80
CA HIS A 79 -1.88 10.35 3.49
C HIS A 79 -1.02 11.33 2.69
N ARG A 80 0.21 10.93 2.37
CA ARG A 80 1.08 11.66 1.44
C ARG A 80 1.13 10.92 0.11
N ILE A 81 0.77 11.59 -0.96
CA ILE A 81 0.78 11.02 -2.30
C ILE A 81 2.06 11.51 -2.99
N SER A 82 2.92 10.60 -3.45
CA SER A 82 4.10 10.98 -4.21
C SER A 82 3.69 11.59 -5.55
N THR A 83 4.37 12.63 -6.01
CA THR A 83 4.13 13.22 -7.32
C THR A 83 4.39 12.22 -8.44
N ALA A 84 3.59 12.32 -9.52
CA ALA A 84 3.85 11.56 -10.75
C ALA A 84 5.28 11.82 -11.23
N TYR A 85 5.94 10.78 -11.74
CA TYR A 85 7.30 10.85 -12.30
C TYR A 85 8.43 11.17 -11.31
N HIS A 86 8.20 11.16 -9.99
CA HIS A 86 9.27 11.18 -8.96
C HIS A 86 9.31 9.89 -8.12
N PRO A 87 9.84 8.77 -8.68
CA PRO A 87 10.03 7.48 -7.99
C PRO A 87 10.67 7.53 -6.60
N GLN A 88 11.51 8.55 -6.36
CA GLN A 88 12.41 8.63 -5.22
C GLN A 88 11.63 8.76 -3.89
N THR A 89 10.44 9.37 -3.92
CA THR A 89 9.57 9.48 -2.73
C THR A 89 8.98 8.13 -2.31
N ASN A 90 8.86 7.18 -3.24
CA ASN A 90 8.50 5.78 -2.98
C ASN A 90 9.73 4.86 -3.05
N GLY A 91 10.93 5.41 -2.82
CA GLY A 91 12.20 4.72 -3.03
C GLY A 91 12.33 3.44 -2.23
N GLN A 92 11.82 3.40 -1.00
CA GLN A 92 11.89 2.21 -0.14
C GLN A 92 11.08 1.04 -0.70
N ALA A 93 9.83 1.25 -1.09
CA ALA A 93 9.02 0.19 -1.71
C ALA A 93 9.59 -0.24 -3.07
N LYS A 94 10.23 0.66 -3.82
CA LYS A 94 10.91 0.31 -5.08
C LYS A 94 12.19 -0.51 -4.86
N ILE A 95 13.00 -0.18 -3.86
CA ILE A 95 14.21 -0.93 -3.51
C ILE A 95 13.85 -2.33 -3.02
N SER A 96 12.78 -2.46 -2.22
CA SER A 96 12.29 -3.76 -1.76
C SER A 96 11.67 -4.63 -2.85
N ASN A 97 11.41 -4.09 -4.04
CA ASN A 97 10.94 -4.83 -5.21
C ASN A 97 12.06 -5.13 -6.22
N ARG A 98 13.32 -5.03 -5.81
CA ARG A 98 14.45 -5.51 -6.62
C ARG A 98 14.63 -7.01 -6.41
#